data_AF-A0A174RY48-F1
#
_entry.id   AF-A0A174RY48-F1
#
_cell.length_a   1.000
_cell.length_b   1.000
_cell.length_c   1.000
_cell.angle_alpha   90.00
_cell.angle_beta   90.00
_cell.angle_gamma   90.00
#
_symmetry.space_group_name_H-M   'P 1'
#
loop_
_entity.id
_entity.type
_entity.pdbx_description
1 polymer ?
#
loop_
_entity_poly.entity_id
_entity_poly.type
_entity_poly.pdbx_seq_one_letter_code
_entity_poly.pdbx_strand_id
1 'polypeptide(L)'
;MITLNDYLYSGDTVLKILQKYTRDLRKEAKLTHNEIDMMHVNFLIQITELLEHNDFLTAQSQKIREFYKYMAHEYPFLAFTFKGRIKSLIRAEEKFNGYIVEYIYDYYTKHGTYPPVSELKNKLSCFRDFIAYRIVLCMPKCHLKPGEDQETASIRYLYEIANVLPGFLEERGFTVESAYGVKKSTSPLLNEDVKTYYRDYICGTSGEGYQSLHITVYDNSSRSFMEVQLRTQKMDDIAEIGPANHLGYEKKQQDERARRDAIPEGECVYFDEAYERGMRLLQLELADLDVNMFSAVDNSLINDGCGLFRGRLILPYEHLSRFQNDVID
;
A
#
# COMPACT_ATOMS: atom_id res chain seq x y z
N MET A 1 1.69 -25.51 -12.26
CA MET A 1 1.64 -24.17 -11.68
C MET A 1 1.07 -23.17 -12.68
N ILE A 2 -0.11 -22.62 -12.38
CA ILE A 2 -0.70 -21.47 -13.08
C ILE A 2 -0.08 -20.15 -12.56
N THR A 3 0.15 -19.19 -13.46
CA THR A 3 0.73 -17.88 -13.16
C THR A 3 -0.10 -16.73 -13.75
N LEU A 4 0.00 -15.53 -13.18
CA LEU A 4 -0.65 -14.34 -13.73
C LEU A 4 -0.17 -14.06 -15.17
N ASN A 5 1.13 -14.28 -15.44
CA ASN A 5 1.76 -14.07 -16.76
C ASN A 5 1.01 -14.77 -17.90
N ASP A 6 0.42 -15.93 -17.65
CA ASP A 6 -0.29 -16.74 -18.66
C ASP A 6 -1.51 -16.01 -19.28
N TYR A 7 -1.95 -14.89 -18.68
CA TYR A 7 -3.16 -14.18 -19.05
C TYR A 7 -2.92 -12.76 -19.57
N LEU A 8 -1.69 -12.24 -19.52
CA LEU A 8 -1.38 -10.81 -19.79
C LEU A 8 -1.18 -10.44 -21.28
N TYR A 9 -1.44 -11.38 -22.20
CA TYR A 9 -1.10 -11.24 -23.63
C TYR A 9 -2.28 -11.51 -24.57
N SER A 10 -3.50 -11.18 -24.14
CA SER A 10 -4.73 -11.59 -24.86
C SER A 10 -5.71 -10.46 -25.18
N GLY A 11 -5.34 -9.21 -24.89
CA GLY A 11 -6.21 -8.03 -25.03
C GLY A 11 -7.38 -8.01 -24.06
N ASP A 12 -7.40 -8.92 -23.08
CA ASP A 12 -8.45 -9.04 -22.09
C ASP A 12 -8.41 -7.86 -21.09
N THR A 13 -9.56 -7.55 -20.49
CA THR A 13 -9.63 -6.60 -19.37
C THR A 13 -9.06 -7.22 -18.10
N VAL A 14 -8.58 -6.38 -17.17
CA VAL A 14 -8.08 -6.83 -15.85
C VAL A 14 -9.10 -7.72 -15.11
N LEU A 15 -10.39 -7.39 -15.17
CA LEU A 15 -11.44 -8.22 -14.56
C LEU A 15 -11.55 -9.61 -15.20
N LYS A 16 -11.47 -9.69 -16.53
CA LYS A 16 -11.52 -10.97 -17.25
C LYS A 16 -10.26 -11.81 -17.00
N ILE A 17 -9.10 -11.18 -16.91
CA ILE A 17 -7.84 -11.80 -16.50
C ILE A 17 -7.97 -12.39 -15.10
N LEU A 18 -8.45 -11.62 -14.12
CA LEU A 18 -8.69 -12.08 -12.76
C LEU A 18 -9.65 -13.27 -12.71
N GLN A 19 -10.76 -13.20 -13.44
CA GLN A 19 -11.75 -14.29 -13.50
C GLN A 19 -11.14 -15.59 -14.08
N LYS A 20 -10.39 -15.50 -15.18
CA LYS A 20 -9.70 -16.64 -15.80
C LYS A 20 -8.64 -17.23 -14.87
N TYR A 21 -7.76 -16.37 -14.35
CA TYR A 21 -6.67 -16.79 -13.46
C TYR A 21 -7.21 -17.46 -12.19
N THR A 22 -8.18 -16.82 -11.52
CA THR A 22 -8.82 -17.36 -10.32
C THR A 22 -9.48 -18.72 -10.57
N ARG A 23 -10.15 -18.89 -11.71
CA ARG A 23 -10.82 -20.15 -12.06
C ARG A 23 -9.81 -21.28 -12.28
N ASP A 24 -8.76 -21.02 -13.05
CA ASP A 24 -7.79 -22.04 -13.43
C ASP A 24 -6.91 -22.41 -12.24
N LEU A 25 -6.46 -21.42 -11.46
CA LEU A 25 -5.74 -21.64 -10.19
C LEU A 25 -6.57 -22.45 -9.20
N ARG A 26 -7.87 -22.13 -9.05
CA ARG A 26 -8.78 -22.90 -8.19
C ARG A 26 -8.92 -24.36 -8.64
N LYS A 27 -8.94 -24.61 -9.95
CA LYS A 27 -9.03 -25.96 -10.49
C LYS A 27 -7.75 -26.75 -10.18
N GLU A 28 -6.58 -26.14 -10.40
CA GLU A 28 -5.29 -26.75 -10.09
C GLU A 28 -5.14 -27.02 -8.59
N ALA A 29 -5.40 -26.02 -7.73
CA ALA A 29 -5.30 -26.14 -6.29
C ALA A 29 -6.16 -27.27 -5.70
N LYS A 30 -7.37 -27.48 -6.24
CA LYS A 30 -8.23 -28.60 -5.85
C LYS A 30 -7.69 -29.95 -6.29
N LEU A 31 -7.06 -30.03 -7.47
CA LEU A 31 -6.50 -31.26 -8.02
C LEU A 31 -5.23 -31.67 -7.25
N THR A 32 -4.39 -30.71 -6.90
CA THR A 32 -3.12 -30.94 -6.18
C THR A 32 -3.27 -30.92 -4.66
N HIS A 33 -4.46 -30.58 -4.15
CA HIS A 33 -4.71 -30.32 -2.73
C HIS A 33 -3.79 -29.22 -2.14
N ASN A 34 -3.38 -28.24 -2.96
CA ASN A 34 -2.56 -27.11 -2.53
C ASN A 34 -3.42 -26.09 -1.74
N GLU A 35 -3.24 -26.07 -0.43
CA GLU A 35 -4.00 -25.20 0.45
C GLU A 35 -3.58 -23.72 0.40
N ILE A 36 -2.36 -23.43 -0.05
CA ILE A 36 -1.84 -22.07 -0.20
C ILE A 36 -2.40 -21.42 -1.47
N ASP A 37 -2.48 -22.17 -2.56
CA ASP A 37 -3.15 -21.70 -3.78
C ASP A 37 -4.65 -21.50 -3.57
N MET A 38 -5.29 -22.29 -2.70
CA MET A 38 -6.66 -21.99 -2.29
C MET A 38 -6.79 -20.66 -1.52
N MET A 39 -5.77 -20.25 -0.77
CA MET A 39 -5.73 -18.92 -0.15
C MET A 39 -5.48 -17.82 -1.19
N HIS A 40 -4.62 -18.09 -2.16
CA HIS A 40 -4.36 -17.19 -3.28
C HIS A 40 -5.62 -16.94 -4.11
N VAL A 41 -6.41 -17.98 -4.37
CA VAL A 41 -7.74 -17.87 -4.99
C VAL A 41 -8.65 -16.93 -4.20
N ASN A 42 -8.71 -17.05 -2.87
CA ASN A 42 -9.53 -16.16 -2.05
C ASN A 42 -9.01 -14.71 -2.08
N PHE A 43 -7.70 -14.52 -2.14
CA PHE A 43 -7.06 -13.22 -2.32
C PHE A 43 -7.44 -12.58 -3.67
N LEU A 44 -7.41 -13.34 -4.77
CA LEU A 44 -7.80 -12.84 -6.10
C LEU A 44 -9.29 -12.48 -6.18
N ILE A 45 -10.16 -13.23 -5.47
CA ILE A 45 -11.58 -12.88 -5.33
C ILE A 45 -11.74 -11.53 -4.64
N GLN A 46 -11.02 -11.28 -3.54
CA GLN A 46 -11.09 -10.00 -2.83
C GLN A 46 -10.69 -8.83 -3.72
N ILE A 47 -9.64 -8.99 -4.56
CA ILE A 47 -9.26 -7.97 -5.55
C ILE A 47 -10.39 -7.77 -6.57
N THR A 48 -10.99 -8.85 -7.06
CA THR A 48 -12.08 -8.78 -8.04
C THR A 48 -13.28 -8.02 -7.49
N GLU A 49 -13.73 -8.37 -6.28
CA GLU A 49 -14.83 -7.69 -5.58
C GLU A 49 -14.54 -6.20 -5.37
N LEU A 50 -13.29 -5.87 -5.00
CA LEU A 50 -12.84 -4.49 -4.83
C LEU A 50 -12.94 -3.67 -6.13
N LEU A 51 -12.63 -4.29 -7.27
CA LEU A 51 -12.64 -3.64 -8.58
C LEU A 51 -14.04 -3.57 -9.21
N GLU A 52 -14.93 -4.52 -8.93
CA GLU A 52 -16.29 -4.59 -9.45
C GLU A 52 -17.28 -3.71 -8.66
N HIS A 53 -17.14 -3.59 -7.34
CA HIS A 53 -18.11 -2.90 -6.48
C HIS A 53 -17.75 -1.43 -6.20
N ASN A 54 -18.12 -0.50 -7.08
CA ASN A 54 -17.80 0.93 -6.89
C ASN A 54 -18.54 1.62 -5.71
N ASP A 55 -19.63 1.04 -5.21
CA ASP A 55 -20.47 1.67 -4.18
C ASP A 55 -19.74 1.80 -2.83
N PHE A 56 -18.98 0.77 -2.44
CA PHE A 56 -18.22 0.85 -1.19
C PHE A 56 -17.05 1.84 -1.30
N LEU A 57 -16.39 1.91 -2.47
CA LEU A 57 -15.34 2.91 -2.71
C LEU A 57 -15.90 4.33 -2.61
N THR A 58 -17.11 4.53 -3.12
CA THR A 58 -17.82 5.81 -3.01
C THR A 58 -18.12 6.16 -1.56
N ALA A 59 -18.65 5.20 -0.78
CA ALA A 59 -18.94 5.41 0.64
C ALA A 59 -17.67 5.66 1.47
N GLN A 60 -16.60 4.90 1.24
CA GLN A 60 -15.32 5.09 1.91
C GLN A 60 -14.69 6.45 1.54
N SER A 61 -14.66 6.78 0.25
CA SER A 61 -14.17 8.08 -0.24
C SER A 61 -14.97 9.23 0.34
N GLN A 62 -16.27 9.06 0.59
CA GLN A 62 -17.12 10.06 1.23
C GLN A 62 -16.69 10.34 2.66
N LYS A 63 -16.37 9.30 3.45
CA LYS A 63 -15.89 9.46 4.82
C LYS A 63 -14.52 10.16 4.85
N ILE A 64 -13.62 9.83 3.93
CA ILE A 64 -12.34 10.53 3.76
C ILE A 64 -12.54 11.99 3.34
N ARG A 65 -13.50 12.27 2.44
CA ARG A 65 -13.85 13.63 2.02
C ARG A 65 -14.34 14.48 3.19
N GLU A 66 -15.01 13.89 4.17
CA GLU A 66 -15.42 14.60 5.38
C GLU A 66 -14.22 14.99 6.24
N PHE A 67 -13.19 14.13 6.33
CA PHE A 67 -11.95 14.50 7.01
C PHE A 67 -11.20 15.62 6.27
N TYR A 68 -11.18 15.58 4.93
CA TYR A 68 -10.70 16.69 4.12
C TYR A 68 -11.43 18.01 4.45
N LYS A 69 -12.77 17.97 4.52
CA LYS A 69 -13.59 19.16 4.87
C LYS A 69 -13.28 19.67 6.27
N TYR A 70 -13.12 18.77 7.24
CA TYR A 70 -12.70 19.10 8.59
C TYR A 70 -11.34 19.81 8.58
N MET A 71 -10.34 19.24 7.92
CA MET A 71 -9.01 19.86 7.81
C MET A 71 -9.05 21.23 7.13
N ALA A 72 -9.86 21.39 6.08
CA ALA A 72 -10.00 22.67 5.37
C ALA A 72 -10.65 23.76 6.23
N HIS A 73 -11.42 23.36 7.24
CA HIS A 73 -12.05 24.27 8.20
C HIS A 73 -11.13 24.61 9.37
N GLU A 74 -10.52 23.61 10.01
CA GLU A 74 -9.67 23.79 11.20
C GLU A 74 -8.27 24.30 10.86
N TYR A 75 -7.74 23.90 9.70
CA TYR A 75 -6.39 24.24 9.24
C TYR A 75 -6.40 24.99 7.91
N PRO A 76 -7.14 26.12 7.78
CA PRO A 76 -7.32 26.82 6.51
C PRO A 76 -6.02 27.41 5.97
N PHE A 77 -5.02 27.61 6.85
CA PHE A 77 -3.69 28.13 6.56
C PHE A 77 -2.72 27.05 6.02
N LEU A 78 -2.96 25.76 6.25
CA LEU A 78 -2.13 24.69 5.69
C LEU A 78 -2.45 24.50 4.21
N ALA A 79 -1.44 24.08 3.43
CA ALA A 79 -1.67 23.49 2.11
C ALA A 79 -1.60 21.97 2.25
N PHE A 80 -2.57 21.24 1.70
CA PHE A 80 -2.59 19.78 1.81
C PHE A 80 -3.35 19.09 0.68
N THR A 81 -3.01 17.83 0.45
CA THR A 81 -3.63 16.97 -0.56
C THR A 81 -3.97 15.60 0.03
N PHE A 82 -5.04 15.00 -0.50
CA PHE A 82 -5.47 13.65 -0.19
C PHE A 82 -5.44 12.86 -1.50
N LYS A 83 -4.65 11.79 -1.54
CA LYS A 83 -4.52 10.91 -2.71
C LYS A 83 -4.81 9.47 -2.29
N GLY A 84 -5.95 8.94 -2.71
CA GLY A 84 -6.27 7.52 -2.53
C GLY A 84 -5.74 6.70 -3.71
N ARG A 85 -5.34 5.45 -3.44
CA ARG A 85 -4.98 4.48 -4.47
C ARG A 85 -5.48 3.09 -4.09
N ILE A 86 -5.87 2.33 -5.10
CA ILE A 86 -6.02 0.89 -5.05
C ILE A 86 -4.73 0.27 -5.60
N LYS A 87 -4.18 -0.71 -4.89
CA LYS A 87 -2.96 -1.43 -5.31
C LYS A 87 -3.20 -2.13 -6.65
N SER A 88 -2.20 -2.08 -7.53
CA SER A 88 -2.28 -2.71 -8.84
C SER A 88 -2.24 -4.22 -8.76
N LEU A 89 -2.74 -4.89 -9.79
CA LEU A 89 -2.79 -6.35 -9.85
C LEU A 89 -1.39 -6.97 -9.75
N ILE A 90 -0.43 -6.51 -10.56
CA ILE A 90 0.94 -7.04 -10.55
C ILE A 90 1.59 -6.86 -9.17
N ARG A 91 1.46 -5.68 -8.55
CA ARG A 91 2.06 -5.45 -7.22
C ARG A 91 1.36 -6.21 -6.10
N ALA A 92 0.07 -6.47 -6.24
CA ALA A 92 -0.67 -7.31 -5.32
C ALA A 92 -0.18 -8.76 -5.40
N GLU A 93 -0.02 -9.28 -6.62
CA GLU A 93 0.49 -10.63 -6.90
C GLU A 93 1.94 -10.81 -6.41
N GLU A 94 2.84 -9.87 -6.72
CA GLU A 94 4.22 -9.85 -6.21
C GLU A 94 4.28 -9.88 -4.68
N LYS A 95 3.39 -9.12 -4.02
CA LYS A 95 3.35 -9.03 -2.58
C LYS A 95 2.82 -10.32 -1.94
N PHE A 96 1.80 -10.93 -2.53
CA PHE A 96 1.25 -12.22 -2.06
C PHE A 96 2.32 -13.31 -2.08
N ASN A 97 2.98 -13.50 -3.23
CA ASN A 97 4.04 -14.48 -3.38
C ASN A 97 5.28 -14.11 -2.55
N GLY A 98 5.62 -12.83 -2.47
CA GLY A 98 6.73 -12.33 -1.66
C GLY A 98 6.61 -12.70 -0.18
N TYR A 99 5.41 -12.64 0.40
CA TYR A 99 5.20 -13.07 1.80
C TYR A 99 5.43 -14.57 2.00
N ILE A 100 5.11 -15.41 1.01
CA ILE A 100 5.38 -16.84 1.08
C ILE A 100 6.89 -17.08 1.05
N VAL A 101 7.58 -16.47 0.07
CA VAL A 101 9.04 -16.59 -0.10
C VAL A 101 9.77 -16.10 1.15
N GLU A 102 9.50 -14.88 1.61
CA GLU A 102 10.14 -14.28 2.78
C GLU A 102 9.93 -15.13 4.04
N TYR A 103 8.68 -15.52 4.31
CA TYR A 103 8.37 -16.26 5.54
C TYR A 103 8.99 -17.65 5.56
N ILE A 104 8.89 -18.41 4.47
CA ILE A 104 9.49 -19.75 4.40
C ILE A 104 11.02 -19.66 4.44
N TYR A 105 11.62 -18.71 3.72
CA TYR A 105 13.07 -18.50 3.71
C TYR A 105 13.60 -18.19 5.11
N ASP A 106 13.00 -17.22 5.80
CA ASP A 106 13.44 -16.80 7.13
C ASP A 106 13.20 -17.91 8.16
N TYR A 107 12.10 -18.65 8.07
CA TYR A 107 11.83 -19.80 8.92
C TYR A 107 12.88 -20.90 8.71
N TYR A 108 13.15 -21.27 7.46
CA TYR A 108 14.13 -22.30 7.13
C TYR A 108 15.53 -21.91 7.58
N THR A 109 15.95 -20.68 7.31
CA THR A 109 17.27 -20.18 7.73
C THR A 109 17.46 -20.21 9.24
N LYS A 110 16.37 -20.02 10.00
CA LYS A 110 16.40 -20.02 11.47
C LYS A 110 16.24 -21.40 12.10
N HIS A 111 15.45 -22.28 11.50
CA HIS A 111 15.02 -23.54 12.11
C HIS A 111 15.54 -24.80 11.40
N GLY A 112 16.03 -24.68 10.16
CA GLY A 112 16.45 -25.81 9.32
C GLY A 112 15.31 -26.71 8.84
N THR A 113 14.05 -26.27 9.00
CA THR A 113 12.83 -26.99 8.63
C THR A 113 11.83 -26.03 7.97
N TYR A 114 10.72 -26.53 7.44
CA TYR A 114 9.68 -25.71 6.82
C TYR A 114 8.54 -25.38 7.81
N PRO A 115 7.91 -24.18 7.68
CA PRO A 115 6.82 -23.80 8.56
C PRO A 115 5.57 -24.67 8.33
N PRO A 116 4.77 -24.95 9.37
CA PRO A 116 3.46 -25.55 9.21
C PRO A 116 2.54 -24.72 8.30
N VAL A 117 1.71 -25.38 7.49
CA VAL A 117 0.76 -24.73 6.57
C VAL A 117 -0.18 -23.76 7.30
N SER A 118 -0.59 -24.08 8.53
CA SER A 118 -1.42 -23.20 9.36
C SER A 118 -0.74 -21.89 9.71
N GLU A 119 0.56 -21.90 9.98
CA GLU A 119 1.35 -20.71 10.29
C GLU A 119 1.49 -19.81 9.05
N LEU A 120 1.77 -20.42 7.89
CA LEU A 120 1.84 -19.71 6.61
C LEU A 120 0.48 -19.08 6.24
N LYS A 121 -0.63 -19.82 6.40
CA LYS A 121 -1.99 -19.28 6.21
C LYS A 121 -2.29 -18.09 7.10
N ASN A 122 -1.87 -18.12 8.36
CA ASN A 122 -2.06 -17.00 9.29
C ASN A 122 -1.27 -15.76 8.88
N LYS A 123 -0.14 -15.91 8.18
CA LYS A 123 0.58 -14.79 7.58
C LYS A 123 -0.10 -14.22 6.35
N LEU A 124 -0.71 -15.08 5.53
CA LEU A 124 -1.41 -14.68 4.31
C LEU A 124 -2.83 -14.13 4.56
N SER A 125 -3.41 -14.35 5.75
CA SER A 125 -4.78 -13.98 6.08
C SER A 125 -5.03 -12.47 6.25
N CYS A 126 -4.00 -11.62 6.14
CA CYS A 126 -4.09 -10.18 6.44
C CYS A 126 -3.41 -9.30 5.38
N PHE A 127 -3.97 -9.24 4.17
CA PHE A 127 -3.64 -8.18 3.22
C PHE A 127 -4.43 -6.90 3.55
N ARG A 128 -3.77 -5.96 4.24
CA ARG A 128 -4.44 -4.79 4.85
C ARG A 128 -4.35 -3.50 4.04
N ASP A 129 -3.57 -3.47 2.97
CA ASP A 129 -3.18 -2.23 2.26
C ASP A 129 -3.60 -2.23 0.79
N PHE A 130 -4.66 -2.94 0.42
CA PHE A 130 -5.21 -2.86 -0.94
C PHE A 130 -5.64 -1.44 -1.27
N ILE A 131 -6.26 -0.76 -0.32
CA ILE A 131 -6.57 0.66 -0.41
C ILE A 131 -5.65 1.42 0.53
N ALA A 132 -5.01 2.44 -0.01
CA ALA A 132 -4.21 3.36 0.77
C ALA A 132 -4.57 4.81 0.43
N TYR A 133 -4.72 5.65 1.46
CA TYR A 133 -4.82 7.09 1.30
C TYR A 133 -3.53 7.73 1.81
N ARG A 134 -3.04 8.70 1.05
CA ARG A 134 -1.94 9.55 1.47
C ARG A 134 -2.47 10.95 1.71
N ILE A 135 -2.20 11.49 2.89
CA ILE A 135 -2.44 12.88 3.25
C ILE A 135 -1.08 13.55 3.33
N VAL A 136 -0.84 14.48 2.42
CA VAL A 136 0.40 15.27 2.36
C VAL A 136 0.07 16.69 2.75
N LEU A 137 0.82 17.26 3.69
CA LEU A 137 0.61 18.62 4.16
C LEU A 137 1.90 19.44 4.18
N CYS A 138 1.75 20.75 4.13
CA CYS A 138 2.84 21.71 4.18
C CYS A 138 2.34 22.99 4.86
N MET A 139 3.18 23.57 5.72
CA MET A 139 3.01 24.94 6.19
C MET A 139 3.48 25.91 5.10
N PRO A 140 2.62 26.72 4.48
CA PRO A 140 3.07 27.72 3.51
C PRO A 140 3.97 28.76 4.17
N LYS A 141 4.98 29.24 3.43
CA LYS A 141 5.99 30.18 3.97
C LYS A 141 5.40 31.48 4.49
N CYS A 142 4.30 31.96 3.90
CA CYS A 142 3.61 33.18 4.33
C CYS A 142 3.01 33.08 5.74
N HIS A 143 2.80 31.87 6.26
CA HIS A 143 2.23 31.62 7.59
C HIS A 143 3.27 31.31 8.67
N LEU A 144 4.56 31.27 8.30
CA LEU A 144 5.64 31.00 9.24
C LEU A 144 5.91 32.21 10.12
N LYS A 145 6.16 31.95 11.41
CA LYS A 145 6.67 32.99 12.30
C LYS A 145 8.11 33.37 11.89
N PRO A 146 8.56 34.61 12.17
CA PRO A 146 9.94 35.00 11.89
C PRO A 146 10.94 34.02 12.53
N GLY A 147 11.78 33.40 11.71
CA GLY A 147 12.78 32.42 12.15
C GLY A 147 12.28 30.99 12.38
N GLU A 148 11.00 30.69 12.11
CA GLU A 148 10.45 29.34 12.20
C GLU A 148 10.83 28.50 10.98
N ASP A 149 11.32 27.28 11.21
CA ASP A 149 11.61 26.32 10.14
C ASP A 149 10.31 25.67 9.61
N GLN A 150 10.17 25.64 8.28
CA GLN A 150 8.96 25.18 7.60
C GLN A 150 8.66 23.70 7.87
N GLU A 151 9.70 22.86 7.87
CA GLU A 151 9.53 21.42 8.08
C GLU A 151 9.13 21.13 9.52
N THR A 152 9.79 21.78 10.48
CA THR A 152 9.46 21.68 11.90
C THR A 152 8.01 22.09 12.17
N ALA A 153 7.55 23.20 11.58
CA ALA A 153 6.14 23.62 11.67
C ALA A 153 5.20 22.58 11.04
N SER A 154 5.54 22.05 9.87
CA SER A 154 4.73 21.04 9.16
C SER A 154 4.65 19.72 9.95
N ILE A 155 5.75 19.23 10.52
CA ILE A 155 5.78 18.04 11.37
C ILE A 155 4.91 18.23 12.62
N ARG A 156 4.94 19.42 13.23
CA ARG A 156 4.09 19.72 14.40
C ARG A 156 2.61 19.56 14.06
N TYR A 157 2.15 20.14 12.95
CA TYR A 157 0.75 19.99 12.51
C TYR A 157 0.44 18.58 12.02
N LEU A 158 1.41 17.86 11.45
CA LEU A 158 1.23 16.45 11.08
C LEU A 158 0.86 15.60 12.28
N TYR A 159 1.58 15.74 13.40
CA TYR A 159 1.26 15.03 14.64
C TYR A 159 -0.05 15.52 15.27
N GLU A 160 -0.35 16.82 15.20
CA GLU A 160 -1.63 17.37 15.66
C GLU A 160 -2.83 16.73 14.93
N ILE A 161 -2.75 16.65 13.60
CA ILE A 161 -3.75 15.97 12.75
C ILE A 161 -3.80 14.46 13.06
N ALA A 162 -2.64 13.83 13.29
CA ALA A 162 -2.57 12.43 13.65
C ALA A 162 -3.26 12.11 14.98
N ASN A 163 -3.29 13.04 15.94
CA ASN A 163 -3.99 12.86 17.20
C ASN A 163 -5.51 12.87 17.04
N VAL A 164 -6.05 13.58 16.04
CA VAL A 164 -7.50 13.68 15.79
C VAL A 164 -8.01 12.58 14.88
N LEU A 165 -7.20 12.15 13.90
CA LEU A 165 -7.61 11.24 12.83
C LEU A 165 -8.27 9.92 13.33
N PRO A 166 -7.75 9.20 14.34
CA PRO A 166 -8.34 7.94 14.79
C PRO A 166 -9.80 8.11 15.23
N GLY A 167 -10.05 9.04 16.17
CA GLY A 167 -11.40 9.30 16.68
C GLY A 167 -12.35 9.79 15.58
N PHE A 168 -11.87 10.66 14.68
CA PHE A 168 -12.68 11.14 13.56
C PHE A 168 -13.16 10.01 12.63
N LEU A 169 -12.29 9.02 12.38
CA LEU A 169 -12.61 7.86 11.55
C LEU A 169 -13.54 6.88 12.29
N GLU A 170 -13.32 6.66 13.59
CA GLU A 170 -14.18 5.78 14.41
C GLU A 170 -15.63 6.26 14.44
N GLU A 171 -15.86 7.56 14.63
CA GLU A 171 -17.18 8.18 14.57
C GLU A 171 -17.91 7.95 13.23
N ARG A 172 -17.17 7.61 12.16
CA ARG A 172 -17.68 7.37 10.80
C ARG A 172 -17.69 5.89 10.42
N GLY A 173 -17.60 5.02 11.43
CA GLY A 173 -17.76 3.58 11.26
C GLY A 173 -16.51 2.89 10.73
N PHE A 174 -15.33 3.48 10.89
CA PHE A 174 -14.09 2.72 10.83
C PHE A 174 -13.75 2.13 12.20
N THR A 175 -12.96 1.08 12.24
CA THR A 175 -12.32 0.55 13.44
C THR A 175 -10.83 0.77 13.30
N VAL A 176 -10.18 1.42 14.27
CA VAL A 176 -8.74 1.65 14.20
C VAL A 176 -8.00 0.40 14.68
N GLU A 177 -7.03 -0.05 13.87
CA GLU A 177 -6.25 -1.25 14.17
C GLU A 177 -4.98 -0.91 14.95
N SER A 178 -4.62 -1.76 15.92
CA SER A 178 -3.32 -1.62 16.58
C SER A 178 -2.18 -1.89 15.61
N ALA A 179 -1.11 -1.10 15.72
CA ALA A 179 0.16 -1.34 15.04
C ALA A 179 0.97 -2.48 15.69
N TYR A 180 0.46 -3.13 16.74
CA TYR A 180 1.11 -4.21 17.48
C TYR A 180 2.54 -3.87 17.94
N GLY A 181 2.78 -2.59 18.26
CA GLY A 181 4.09 -2.09 18.71
C GLY A 181 5.15 -1.94 17.62
N VAL A 182 4.83 -2.20 16.35
CA VAL A 182 5.75 -1.98 15.23
C VAL A 182 6.04 -0.49 15.10
N LYS A 183 7.32 -0.10 15.14
CA LYS A 183 7.76 1.31 15.01
C LYS A 183 6.98 2.26 15.92
N LYS A 184 6.86 1.89 17.20
CA LYS A 184 6.18 2.72 18.21
C LYS A 184 6.81 4.12 18.28
N SER A 185 5.98 5.15 18.24
CA SER A 185 6.44 6.54 18.30
C SER A 185 7.10 6.87 19.64
N THR A 186 8.25 7.53 19.57
CA THR A 186 8.92 8.18 20.71
C THR A 186 8.65 9.69 20.76
N SER A 187 7.90 10.23 19.79
CA SER A 187 7.59 11.66 19.73
C SER A 187 6.72 12.06 20.93
N PRO A 188 7.02 13.20 21.59
CA PRO A 188 6.11 13.78 22.57
C PRO A 188 4.89 14.46 21.92
N LEU A 189 4.89 14.65 20.60
CA LEU A 189 3.81 15.31 19.87
C LEU A 189 2.62 14.39 19.57
N LEU A 190 2.81 13.06 19.66
CA LEU A 190 1.75 12.08 19.49
C LEU A 190 1.21 11.69 20.87
N ASN A 191 -0.10 11.75 21.08
CA ASN A 191 -0.73 11.46 22.36
C ASN A 191 -0.59 9.97 22.73
N GLU A 192 -0.40 9.66 24.02
CA GLU A 192 -0.14 8.28 24.47
C GLU A 192 -1.26 7.28 24.14
N ASP A 193 -2.51 7.75 24.14
CA ASP A 193 -3.70 6.96 23.81
C ASP A 193 -3.76 6.56 22.33
N VAL A 194 -3.19 7.37 21.42
CA VAL A 194 -3.17 7.06 19.99
C VAL A 194 -1.88 6.37 19.51
N LYS A 195 -0.79 6.41 20.30
CA LYS A 195 0.52 5.83 19.92
C LYS A 195 0.44 4.36 19.51
N THR A 196 -0.48 3.59 20.08
CA THR A 196 -0.65 2.15 19.79
C THR A 196 -1.15 1.88 18.37
N TYR A 197 -1.80 2.86 17.73
CA TYR A 197 -2.41 2.72 16.41
C TYR A 197 -1.48 3.09 15.24
N TYR A 198 -0.39 3.78 15.54
CA TYR A 198 0.51 4.31 14.52
C TYR A 198 1.83 3.54 14.44
N ARG A 199 2.28 3.31 13.20
CA ARG A 199 3.69 3.01 12.88
C ARG A 199 4.37 4.32 12.51
N ASP A 200 5.28 4.78 13.35
CA ASP A 200 5.97 6.07 13.21
C ASP A 200 7.37 5.86 12.60
N TYR A 201 7.51 6.19 11.31
CA TYR A 201 8.79 6.17 10.61
C TYR A 201 9.50 7.54 10.63
N ILE A 202 8.90 8.55 11.25
CA ILE A 202 9.49 9.89 11.43
C ILE A 202 10.48 9.84 12.58
N CYS A 203 10.10 9.18 13.68
CA CYS A 203 10.96 8.96 14.84
C CYS A 203 11.94 7.80 14.63
N GLY A 204 13.25 8.03 14.84
CA GLY A 204 14.26 6.98 14.85
C GLY A 204 14.89 6.64 13.49
N THR A 205 14.76 7.50 12.49
CA THR A 205 15.52 7.43 11.24
C THR A 205 16.80 8.25 11.35
N SER A 206 17.93 7.57 11.53
CA SER A 206 19.26 8.16 11.31
C SER A 206 19.62 8.02 9.82
N GLY A 207 19.27 9.02 8.98
CA GLY A 207 19.68 9.11 7.58
C GLY A 207 18.66 9.80 6.65
N GLU A 208 18.97 9.91 5.35
CA GLU A 208 18.12 10.47 4.27
C GLU A 208 16.93 9.56 3.86
N GLY A 209 16.37 8.82 4.82
CA GLY A 209 15.45 7.69 4.58
C GLY A 209 13.97 8.06 4.41
N TYR A 210 13.16 7.00 4.22
CA TYR A 210 11.70 7.07 4.17
C TYR A 210 11.10 7.50 5.51
N GLN A 211 10.23 8.52 5.47
CA GLN A 211 9.53 9.07 6.64
C GLN A 211 8.03 9.18 6.35
N SER A 212 7.21 8.69 7.26
CA SER A 212 5.74 8.77 7.21
C SER A 212 5.16 8.27 8.52
N LEU A 213 3.94 8.68 8.84
CA LEU A 213 3.17 8.11 9.94
C LEU A 213 2.02 7.27 9.36
N HIS A 214 1.93 6.00 9.71
CA HIS A 214 0.96 5.05 9.13
C HIS A 214 -0.04 4.58 10.16
N ILE A 215 -1.32 4.66 9.82
CA ILE A 215 -2.43 4.06 10.57
C ILE A 215 -3.17 3.07 9.68
N THR A 216 -3.59 1.94 10.25
CA THR A 216 -4.46 0.99 9.57
C THR A 216 -5.84 1.08 10.20
N VAL A 217 -6.87 1.14 9.37
CA VAL A 217 -8.25 1.11 9.81
C VAL A 217 -9.02 0.06 9.04
N TYR A 218 -10.04 -0.50 9.66
CA TYR A 218 -10.99 -1.41 9.04
C TYR A 218 -12.30 -0.68 8.79
N ASP A 219 -12.75 -0.62 7.54
CA ASP A 219 -14.03 -0.02 7.20
C ASP A 219 -15.14 -1.05 7.43
N ASN A 220 -15.99 -0.81 8.44
CA ASN A 220 -17.08 -1.72 8.76
C ASN A 220 -18.13 -1.81 7.64
N SER A 221 -18.20 -0.82 6.76
CA SER A 221 -19.14 -0.79 5.64
C SER A 221 -18.67 -1.68 4.48
N SER A 222 -17.41 -1.55 4.06
CA SER A 222 -16.85 -2.34 2.95
C SER A 222 -16.22 -3.65 3.38
N ARG A 223 -16.07 -3.88 4.70
CA ARG A 223 -15.35 -5.02 5.29
C ARG A 223 -13.92 -5.16 4.76
N SER A 224 -13.29 -4.04 4.47
CA SER A 224 -11.93 -3.97 3.94
C SER A 224 -11.03 -3.15 4.84
N PHE A 225 -9.77 -3.55 4.94
CA PHE A 225 -8.75 -2.70 5.53
C PHE A 225 -8.35 -1.56 4.59
N MET A 226 -7.96 -0.45 5.19
CA MET A 226 -7.46 0.74 4.54
C MET A 226 -6.27 1.27 5.34
N GLU A 227 -5.20 1.63 4.64
CA GLU A 227 -4.06 2.31 5.26
C GLU A 227 -4.16 3.81 4.99
N VAL A 228 -3.92 4.64 6.02
CA VAL A 228 -3.74 6.09 5.85
C VAL A 228 -2.30 6.45 6.20
N GLN A 229 -1.64 7.16 5.29
CA GLN A 229 -0.27 7.62 5.41
C GLN A 229 -0.25 9.13 5.53
N LEU A 230 0.30 9.65 6.61
CA LEU A 230 0.51 11.08 6.83
C LEU A 230 1.97 11.41 6.48
N ARG A 231 2.19 12.46 5.69
CA ARG A 231 3.51 12.95 5.28
C ARG A 231 3.53 14.48 5.24
N THR A 232 4.69 15.09 5.49
CA THR A 232 4.94 16.46 5.03
C THR A 232 5.25 16.46 3.53
N GLN A 233 5.20 17.62 2.87
CA GLN A 233 5.64 17.74 1.48
C GLN A 233 7.07 17.22 1.29
N LYS A 234 8.01 17.59 2.18
CA LYS A 234 9.40 17.14 2.10
C LYS A 234 9.53 15.62 2.21
N MET A 235 8.76 15.00 3.11
CA MET A 235 8.73 13.55 3.26
C MET A 235 8.16 12.86 2.00
N ASP A 236 7.13 13.45 1.39
CA ASP A 236 6.55 12.92 0.14
C ASP A 236 7.54 13.05 -1.03
N ASP A 237 8.20 14.20 -1.18
CA ASP A 237 9.23 14.40 -2.21
C ASP A 237 10.36 13.36 -2.08
N ILE A 238 10.84 13.10 -0.86
CA ILE A 238 11.87 12.09 -0.60
C ILE A 238 11.40 10.67 -0.97
N ALA A 239 10.13 10.34 -0.70
CA ALA A 239 9.55 9.01 -0.93
C ALA A 239 9.13 8.75 -2.38
N GLU A 240 8.75 9.79 -3.14
CA GLU A 240 8.26 9.64 -4.52
C GLU A 240 9.34 9.92 -5.57
N ILE A 241 10.26 10.86 -5.32
CA ILE A 241 11.25 11.30 -6.30
C ILE A 241 12.68 11.39 -5.75
N GLY A 242 12.88 11.27 -4.43
CA GLY A 242 14.17 11.43 -3.78
C GLY A 242 14.98 10.14 -3.56
N PRO A 243 15.96 10.14 -2.64
CA PRO A 243 16.85 9.00 -2.42
C PRO A 243 16.14 7.78 -1.82
N ALA A 244 14.99 7.98 -1.16
CA ALA A 244 14.12 6.91 -0.69
C ALA A 244 12.97 6.62 -1.67
N ASN A 245 13.10 7.05 -2.94
CA ASN A 245 12.12 6.80 -3.98
C ASN A 245 11.74 5.32 -3.97
N HIS A 246 10.43 5.07 -4.08
CA HIS A 246 9.82 3.77 -4.29
C HIS A 246 10.63 2.82 -5.19
N LEU A 247 11.32 3.29 -6.24
CA LEU A 247 12.20 2.46 -7.08
C LEU A 247 13.32 1.75 -6.30
N GLY A 248 14.02 2.45 -5.40
CA GLY A 248 15.09 1.86 -4.59
C GLY A 248 14.57 0.88 -3.54
N TYR A 249 13.37 1.15 -3.02
CA TYR A 249 12.67 0.25 -2.11
C TYR A 249 12.17 -1.02 -2.81
N GLU A 250 11.59 -0.86 -4.01
CA GLU A 250 11.19 -1.97 -4.86
C GLU A 250 12.37 -2.88 -5.17
N LYS A 251 13.53 -2.32 -5.55
CA LYS A 251 14.73 -3.12 -5.82
C LYS A 251 15.18 -3.96 -4.61
N LYS A 252 15.16 -3.40 -3.40
CA LYS A 252 15.46 -4.17 -2.19
C LYS A 252 14.47 -5.32 -1.97
N GLN A 253 13.17 -5.08 -2.18
CA GLN A 253 12.18 -6.15 -2.09
C GLN A 253 12.38 -7.20 -3.19
N GLN A 254 12.81 -6.80 -4.38
CA GLN A 254 13.17 -7.73 -5.45
C GLN A 254 14.33 -8.61 -5.02
N ASP A 255 15.40 -8.03 -4.49
CA ASP A 255 16.56 -8.77 -4.00
C ASP A 255 16.16 -9.76 -2.88
N GLU A 256 15.32 -9.34 -1.93
CA GLU A 256 14.80 -10.20 -0.86
C GLU A 256 13.91 -11.35 -1.38
N ARG A 257 13.12 -11.09 -2.42
CA ARG A 257 12.22 -12.07 -3.06
C ARG A 257 12.94 -12.98 -4.07
N ALA A 258 14.12 -12.58 -4.52
CA ALA A 258 14.97 -13.37 -5.42
C ALA A 258 15.89 -14.35 -4.67
N ARG A 259 15.89 -14.33 -3.32
CA ARG A 259 16.64 -15.26 -2.48
C ARG A 259 16.10 -16.69 -2.63
N ARG A 260 16.95 -17.61 -3.08
CA ARG A 260 16.68 -19.05 -3.23
C ARG A 260 17.85 -19.92 -2.78
N ASP A 261 18.99 -19.31 -2.51
CA ASP A 261 20.27 -19.96 -2.19
C ASP A 261 20.21 -20.93 -1.02
N ALA A 262 19.35 -20.66 -0.02
CA ALA A 262 19.20 -21.52 1.15
C ALA A 262 18.22 -22.69 0.97
N ILE A 263 17.31 -22.65 -0.01
CA ILE A 263 16.23 -23.63 -0.16
C ILE A 263 16.42 -24.43 -1.46
N PRO A 264 16.70 -25.74 -1.39
CA PRO A 264 16.83 -26.57 -2.57
C PRO A 264 15.51 -26.71 -3.35
N GLU A 265 15.62 -26.76 -4.68
CA GLU A 265 14.48 -26.94 -5.57
C GLU A 265 13.79 -28.30 -5.36
N GLY A 266 12.46 -28.27 -5.26
CA GLY A 266 11.64 -29.46 -5.08
C GLY A 266 11.44 -29.86 -3.62
N GLU A 267 12.14 -29.25 -2.66
CA GLU A 267 11.95 -29.55 -1.23
C GLU A 267 10.71 -28.87 -0.64
N CYS A 268 10.31 -27.71 -1.16
CA CYS A 268 9.12 -27.00 -0.71
C CYS A 268 8.32 -26.42 -1.88
N VAL A 269 7.28 -27.15 -2.30
CA VAL A 269 6.40 -26.76 -3.41
C VAL A 269 5.81 -25.35 -3.25
N TYR A 270 5.41 -24.95 -2.04
CA TYR A 270 4.85 -23.62 -1.79
C TYR A 270 5.87 -22.51 -2.01
N PHE A 271 7.13 -22.76 -1.63
CA PHE A 271 8.21 -21.82 -1.86
C PHE A 271 8.56 -21.75 -3.35
N ASP A 272 8.71 -22.91 -4.00
CA ASP A 272 9.07 -23.01 -5.41
C ASP A 272 8.04 -22.32 -6.32
N GLU A 273 6.76 -22.58 -6.10
CA GLU A 273 5.70 -21.96 -6.90
C GLU A 273 5.59 -20.45 -6.65
N ALA A 274 5.69 -20.00 -5.39
CA ALA A 274 5.64 -18.58 -5.07
C ALA A 274 6.87 -17.82 -5.61
N TYR A 275 8.05 -18.43 -5.48
CA TYR A 275 9.29 -17.90 -6.04
C TYR A 275 9.19 -17.73 -7.55
N GLU A 276 8.78 -18.79 -8.27
CA GLU A 276 8.67 -18.76 -9.73
C GLU A 276 7.62 -17.74 -10.21
N ARG A 277 6.45 -17.66 -9.55
CA ARG A 277 5.45 -16.61 -9.82
C ARG A 277 6.04 -15.21 -9.65
N GLY A 278 6.79 -14.98 -8.57
CA GLY A 278 7.47 -13.72 -8.31
C GLY A 278 8.51 -13.39 -9.39
N MET A 279 9.41 -14.32 -9.69
CA MET A 279 10.49 -14.12 -10.66
C MET A 279 9.98 -13.82 -12.07
N ARG A 280 8.90 -14.49 -12.50
CA ARG A 280 8.26 -14.21 -13.79
C ARG A 280 7.66 -12.81 -13.89
N LEU A 281 7.18 -12.25 -12.78
CA LEU A 281 6.70 -10.86 -12.76
C LEU A 281 7.85 -9.85 -12.77
N LEU A 282 8.98 -10.18 -12.13
CA LEU A 282 10.18 -9.33 -12.14
C LEU A 282 10.83 -9.23 -13.52
N GLN A 283 10.76 -10.30 -14.31
CA GLN A 283 11.31 -10.39 -15.66
C GLN A 283 10.33 -9.94 -16.74
N LEU A 284 9.22 -9.31 -16.34
CA LEU A 284 8.17 -8.94 -17.26
C LEU A 284 8.54 -7.66 -18.02
N GLU A 285 8.49 -7.75 -19.35
CA GLU A 285 8.63 -6.59 -20.24
C GLU A 285 7.25 -5.95 -20.43
N LEU A 286 7.01 -4.80 -19.79
CA LEU A 286 5.68 -4.17 -19.81
C LEU A 286 5.26 -3.74 -21.21
N ALA A 287 6.23 -3.47 -22.09
CA ALA A 287 5.97 -3.11 -23.49
C ALA A 287 5.33 -4.25 -24.30
N ASP A 288 5.54 -5.50 -23.89
CA ASP A 288 5.02 -6.68 -24.60
C ASP A 288 3.61 -7.09 -24.14
N LEU A 289 3.07 -6.46 -23.10
CA LEU A 289 1.76 -6.80 -22.56
C LEU A 289 0.62 -6.36 -23.48
N ASP A 290 -0.31 -7.27 -23.72
CA ASP A 290 -1.57 -7.00 -24.41
C ASP A 290 -2.73 -7.14 -23.41
N VAL A 291 -3.03 -6.04 -22.72
CA VAL A 291 -4.11 -5.90 -21.74
C VAL A 291 -4.91 -4.64 -22.05
N ASN A 292 -6.24 -4.75 -22.05
CA ASN A 292 -7.10 -3.60 -22.37
C ASN A 292 -6.89 -2.42 -21.40
N MET A 293 -6.82 -1.20 -21.94
CA MET A 293 -6.56 0.05 -21.20
C MET A 293 -5.16 0.12 -20.55
N PHE A 294 -4.23 -0.71 -21.00
CA PHE A 294 -2.81 -0.67 -20.61
C PHE A 294 -1.94 -0.51 -21.85
N SER A 295 -0.91 0.33 -21.75
CA SER A 295 0.14 0.44 -22.77
C SER A 295 1.43 0.93 -22.11
N ALA A 296 2.58 0.45 -22.57
CA ALA A 296 3.88 0.90 -22.10
C ALA A 296 4.86 0.98 -23.28
N VAL A 297 5.76 1.95 -23.23
CA VAL A 297 6.92 2.01 -24.14
C VAL A 297 8.09 1.21 -23.55
N ASP A 298 8.25 1.30 -22.23
CA ASP A 298 9.23 0.56 -21.43
C ASP A 298 8.73 0.47 -19.98
N ASN A 299 9.55 -0.10 -19.09
CA ASN A 299 9.19 -0.31 -17.69
C ASN A 299 9.12 0.97 -16.83
N SER A 300 9.36 2.14 -17.41
CA SER A 300 9.26 3.46 -16.76
C SER A 300 8.14 4.31 -17.36
N LEU A 301 7.96 4.27 -18.68
CA LEU A 301 7.01 5.07 -19.44
C LEU A 301 5.74 4.25 -19.73
N ILE A 302 4.82 4.33 -18.78
CA ILE A 302 3.62 3.49 -18.73
C ILE A 302 2.36 4.36 -18.71
N ASN A 303 1.38 4.00 -19.53
CA ASN A 303 0.02 4.51 -19.50
C ASN A 303 -0.93 3.38 -19.07
N ASP A 304 -1.31 3.42 -17.79
CA ASP A 304 -2.11 2.40 -17.13
C ASP A 304 -3.43 3.00 -16.63
N GLY A 305 -4.50 2.76 -17.38
CA GLY A 305 -5.86 3.19 -17.03
C GLY A 305 -6.67 2.13 -16.28
N CYS A 306 -6.19 0.88 -16.22
CA CYS A 306 -6.93 -0.24 -15.65
C CYS A 306 -6.39 -0.72 -14.30
N GLY A 307 -5.25 -0.19 -13.84
CA GLY A 307 -4.64 -0.55 -12.57
C GLY A 307 -3.85 -1.87 -12.63
N LEU A 308 -3.29 -2.20 -13.80
CA LEU A 308 -2.53 -3.43 -13.98
C LEU A 308 -1.18 -3.39 -13.25
N PHE A 309 -0.43 -2.30 -13.42
CA PHE A 309 0.93 -2.11 -12.90
C PHE A 309 1.01 -0.91 -11.94
N ARG A 310 0.42 0.24 -12.31
CA ARG A 310 0.29 1.42 -11.46
C ARG A 310 -0.98 1.32 -10.63
N GLY A 311 -0.93 1.80 -9.39
CA GLY A 311 -2.13 1.80 -8.54
C GLY A 311 -3.24 2.67 -9.14
N ARG A 312 -4.48 2.17 -9.11
CA ARG A 312 -5.66 2.93 -9.60
C ARG A 312 -5.95 4.06 -8.64
N LEU A 313 -5.89 5.30 -9.11
CA LEU A 313 -6.17 6.48 -8.28
C LEU A 313 -7.65 6.55 -7.90
N ILE A 314 -7.90 6.87 -6.63
CA ILE A 314 -9.19 7.32 -6.13
C ILE A 314 -9.16 8.85 -6.17
N LEU A 315 -10.29 9.48 -6.53
CA LEU A 315 -10.38 10.92 -6.79
C LEU A 315 -9.65 11.75 -5.71
N PRO A 316 -8.66 12.58 -6.10
CA PRO A 316 -7.88 13.35 -5.15
C PRO A 316 -8.68 14.56 -4.63
N TYR A 317 -8.32 15.03 -3.44
CA TYR A 317 -8.77 16.31 -2.89
C TYR A 317 -7.56 17.19 -2.60
N GLU A 318 -7.69 18.49 -2.85
CA GLU A 318 -6.61 19.46 -2.69
C GLU A 318 -7.12 20.76 -2.09
N HIS A 319 -6.39 21.27 -1.10
CA HIS A 319 -6.63 22.56 -0.48
C HIS A 319 -5.33 23.38 -0.51
N LEU A 320 -5.35 24.51 -1.22
CA LEU A 320 -4.17 25.31 -1.56
C LEU A 320 -3.77 26.36 -0.51
N SER A 321 -4.35 26.31 0.70
CA SER A 321 -4.35 27.40 1.70
C SER A 321 -5.12 28.64 1.22
N ARG A 322 -6.03 29.15 2.06
CA ARG A 322 -6.93 30.26 1.69
C ARG A 322 -6.31 31.66 1.82
N PHE A 323 -5.13 31.76 2.43
CA PHE A 323 -4.54 33.04 2.78
C PHE A 323 -3.12 33.12 2.20
N GLN A 324 -3.02 33.60 0.97
CA GLN A 324 -1.79 34.25 0.51
C GLN A 324 -2.10 35.73 0.61
N ASN A 325 -1.62 36.39 1.67
CA ASN A 325 -1.64 37.85 1.71
C ASN A 325 -0.57 38.37 0.75
N ASP A 326 -0.81 38.15 -0.54
CA ASP A 326 -0.31 39.07 -1.54
C ASP A 326 -1.40 40.14 -1.62
N VAL A 327 -1.05 41.36 -1.24
CA VAL A 327 -1.81 42.54 -1.62
C VAL A 327 -2.00 42.40 -3.14
N ILE A 328 -3.22 42.10 -3.57
CA ILE A 328 -3.62 42.28 -4.96
C ILE A 328 -3.71 43.79 -5.12
N ASP A 329 -2.58 44.43 -5.43
CA ASP A 329 -2.56 45.80 -5.93
C ASP A 329 -3.19 45.86 -7.34
#